data_AF-U5DGK4-F1
#
_entry.id   AF-U5DGK4-F1
#
_cell.length_a   1.000
_cell.length_b   1.000
_cell.length_c   1.000
_cell.angle_alpha   90.00
_cell.angle_beta   90.00
_cell.angle_gamma   90.00
#
_symmetry.space_group_name_H-M   'P 1'
#
loop_
_entity.id
_entity.type
_entity.pdbx_description
1 polymer ?
#
loop_
_entity_poly.entity_id
_entity_poly.type
_entity_poly.pdbx_seq_one_letter_code
_entity_poly.pdbx_strand_id
1 'polypeptide(L)'
;MAFFAVSCNLISYLTDYLGQSTSTAAKNVNVWSSIAALLPLLGAFVADSFLGRNKTILISSLLYLLGFALLTLSVTPTFRPNSGSNCREGLLGSSPSKLRVTLFLFSIHIVALSHGGQKPCIQAFGADQFDEENKEERRWQSSFFNWWNVWVCGGGAITVLAVLFMQESFGWGLGFGIPAVALAAGLIVFVLGRGNYRLVMMRDGIPFTRIAQVFVAVIRKRNARWEAGSERDTLFVVDAIIDQHPTKLFR
;
A
#
# COMPACT_ATOMS: atom_id res chain seq x y z
N MET A 1 -6.28 7.23 -9.36
CA MET A 1 -7.16 8.39 -9.14
C MET A 1 -8.11 8.18 -7.98
N ALA A 2 -8.83 7.04 -7.92
CA ALA A 2 -9.70 6.71 -6.79
C ALA A 2 -9.03 6.87 -5.41
N PHE A 3 -7.77 6.43 -5.23
CA PHE A 3 -6.99 6.65 -4.00
C PHE A 3 -6.86 8.13 -3.64
N PHE A 4 -6.45 8.97 -4.60
CA PHE A 4 -6.27 10.40 -4.39
C PHE A 4 -7.59 11.09 -4.03
N ALA A 5 -8.71 10.68 -4.64
CA ALA A 5 -10.02 11.20 -4.31
C ALA A 5 -10.39 10.94 -2.83
N VAL A 6 -10.02 9.77 -2.29
CA VAL A 6 -10.17 9.48 -0.86
C VAL A 6 -9.21 10.34 -0.04
N SER A 7 -7.92 10.41 -0.40
CA SER A 7 -6.91 11.20 0.32
C SER A 7 -7.29 12.67 0.50
N CYS A 8 -7.74 13.34 -0.57
CA CYS A 8 -8.09 14.75 -0.55
C CYS A 8 -9.31 15.04 0.33
N ASN A 9 -10.26 14.10 0.37
CA ASN A 9 -11.52 14.25 1.08
C ASN A 9 -11.50 13.78 2.52
N LEU A 10 -10.51 12.96 2.90
CA LEU A 10 -10.52 12.20 4.14
C LEU A 10 -10.59 13.11 5.37
N ILE A 11 -9.83 14.20 5.38
CA ILE A 11 -9.81 15.11 6.54
C ILE A 11 -11.17 15.79 6.74
N SER A 12 -11.74 16.39 5.69
CA SER A 12 -13.05 17.04 5.73
C SER A 12 -14.15 16.05 6.08
N TYR A 13 -14.09 14.82 5.59
CA TYR A 13 -15.06 13.80 5.96
C TYR A 13 -14.98 13.44 7.46
N LEU A 14 -13.77 13.29 8.00
CA LEU A 14 -13.57 12.96 9.41
C LEU A 14 -14.00 14.09 10.34
N THR A 15 -13.73 15.35 9.98
CA THR A 15 -14.08 16.53 10.79
C THR A 15 -15.54 16.91 10.65
N ASP A 16 -16.02 17.05 9.42
CA ASP A 16 -17.29 17.71 9.14
C ASP A 16 -18.47 16.73 9.16
N TYR A 17 -18.24 15.47 8.75
CA TYR A 17 -19.29 14.46 8.70
C TYR A 17 -19.26 13.47 9.88
N LEU A 18 -18.07 13.07 10.34
CA LEU A 18 -17.93 12.20 11.52
C LEU A 18 -17.81 12.97 12.84
N GLY A 19 -17.62 14.28 12.81
CA GLY A 19 -17.49 15.11 14.01
C GLY A 19 -16.24 14.81 14.84
N GLN A 20 -15.17 14.25 14.24
CA GLN A 20 -13.90 14.07 14.94
C GLN A 20 -13.20 15.41 15.14
N SER A 21 -12.49 15.56 16.25
CA SER A 21 -11.61 16.72 16.44
C SER A 21 -10.50 16.73 15.37
N THR A 22 -10.09 17.92 14.92
CA THR A 22 -9.05 18.09 13.89
C THR A 22 -7.76 17.34 14.21
N SER A 23 -7.38 17.27 15.49
CA SER A 23 -6.22 16.50 15.96
C SER A 23 -6.40 14.98 15.74
N THR A 24 -7.57 14.43 16.08
CA THR A 24 -7.87 13.01 15.89
C THR A 24 -7.96 12.66 14.41
N ALA A 25 -8.62 13.52 13.62
CA ALA A 25 -8.76 13.34 12.18
C ALA A 25 -7.39 13.36 11.49
N ALA A 26 -6.53 14.34 11.80
CA ALA A 26 -5.16 14.43 11.28
C ALA A 26 -4.33 13.19 11.64
N LYS A 27 -4.44 12.69 12.88
CA LYS A 27 -3.78 11.44 13.30
C LYS A 27 -4.22 10.26 12.42
N ASN A 28 -5.52 10.09 12.19
CA ASN A 28 -6.05 9.01 11.37
C ASN A 28 -5.60 9.11 9.91
N VAL A 29 -5.61 10.32 9.33
CA VAL A 29 -5.11 10.58 7.98
C VAL A 29 -3.62 10.23 7.86
N ASN A 30 -2.81 10.66 8.83
CA ASN A 30 -1.37 10.39 8.83
C ASN A 30 -1.09 8.89 8.95
N VAL A 31 -1.76 8.18 9.86
CA VAL A 31 -1.62 6.71 10.01
C VAL A 31 -1.99 6.01 8.71
N TRP A 32 -3.12 6.38 8.11
CA TRP A 32 -3.57 5.81 6.84
C TRP A 32 -2.58 6.06 5.70
N SER A 33 -2.05 7.29 5.59
CA SER A 33 -1.05 7.66 4.59
C SER A 33 0.27 6.89 4.78
N SER A 34 0.74 6.74 6.03
CA SER A 34 1.94 5.95 6.34
C SER A 34 1.75 4.48 5.96
N ILE A 35 0.60 3.88 6.29
CA ILE A 35 0.27 2.50 5.90
C ILE A 35 0.26 2.37 4.38
N ALA A 36 -0.42 3.28 3.67
CA ALA A 36 -0.49 3.27 2.21
C ALA A 36 0.87 3.49 1.51
N ALA A 37 1.83 4.13 2.18
CA ALA A 37 3.20 4.30 1.69
C ALA A 37 4.08 3.05 1.87
N LEU A 38 3.86 2.27 2.94
CA LEU A 38 4.64 1.06 3.25
C LEU A 38 4.12 -0.19 2.53
N LEU A 39 2.80 -0.30 2.36
CA LEU A 39 2.15 -1.45 1.73
C LEU A 39 2.63 -1.80 0.31
N PRO A 40 3.06 -0.86 -0.56
CA PRO A 40 3.67 -1.19 -1.84
C PRO A 40 4.89 -2.11 -1.73
N LEU A 41 5.71 -1.97 -0.69
CA LEU A 41 6.86 -2.86 -0.48
C LEU A 41 6.41 -4.28 -0.19
N LEU A 42 5.40 -4.43 0.67
CA LEU A 42 4.82 -5.72 1.00
C LEU A 42 4.09 -6.32 -0.21
N GLY A 43 3.34 -5.50 -0.95
CA GLY A 43 2.62 -5.91 -2.15
C GLY A 43 3.55 -6.40 -3.25
N ALA A 44 4.66 -5.70 -3.47
CA ALA A 44 5.71 -6.13 -4.40
C ALA A 44 6.33 -7.46 -3.96
N PHE A 45 6.71 -7.57 -2.68
CA PHE A 45 7.26 -8.81 -2.13
C PHE A 45 6.31 -10.00 -2.33
N VAL A 46 5.01 -9.84 -2.04
CA VAL A 46 4.00 -10.89 -2.20
C VAL A 46 3.80 -11.26 -3.67
N ALA A 47 3.80 -10.27 -4.57
CA ALA A 47 3.67 -10.49 -6.01
C ALA A 47 4.86 -11.25 -6.59
N ASP A 48 6.08 -10.85 -6.22
CA ASP A 48 7.29 -11.43 -6.78
C ASP A 48 7.62 -12.80 -6.15
N SER A 49 7.17 -13.07 -4.91
CA SER A 49 7.53 -14.30 -4.18
C SER A 49 6.51 -15.43 -4.27
N PHE A 50 5.21 -15.13 -4.36
CA PHE A 50 4.16 -16.15 -4.18
C PHE A 50 3.09 -16.14 -5.27
N LEU A 51 2.51 -14.98 -5.57
CA LEU A 51 1.29 -14.93 -6.38
C LEU A 51 1.56 -14.67 -7.88
N GLY A 52 2.66 -14.02 -8.22
CA GLY A 52 2.88 -13.45 -9.54
C GLY A 52 2.10 -12.16 -9.76
N ARG A 53 2.65 -11.27 -10.61
CA ARG A 53 2.13 -9.91 -10.86
C ARG A 53 0.64 -9.89 -11.27
N ASN A 54 0.23 -10.74 -12.22
CA ASN A 54 -1.15 -10.81 -12.71
C ASN A 54 -2.16 -11.16 -11.60
N LYS A 55 -1.88 -12.20 -10.80
CA LYS A 55 -2.80 -12.61 -9.71
C LYS A 55 -2.87 -11.56 -8.61
N THR A 56 -1.75 -10.92 -8.28
CA THR A 56 -1.75 -9.80 -7.31
C THR A 56 -2.59 -8.63 -7.81
N ILE A 57 -2.45 -8.22 -9.08
CA ILE A 57 -3.30 -7.17 -9.66
C ILE A 57 -4.77 -7.54 -9.56
N LEU A 58 -5.14 -8.77 -9.89
CA LEU A 58 -6.53 -9.22 -9.84
C LEU A 58 -7.10 -9.18 -8.40
N ILE A 59 -6.39 -9.77 -7.44
CA ILE A 59 -6.82 -9.80 -6.03
C ILE A 59 -6.87 -8.40 -5.44
N SER A 60 -5.84 -7.58 -5.68
CA SER A 60 -5.83 -6.19 -5.22
C SER A 60 -6.95 -5.38 -5.84
N SER A 61 -7.33 -5.62 -7.10
CA SER A 61 -8.46 -4.93 -7.74
C SER A 61 -9.80 -5.33 -7.12
N LEU A 62 -10.00 -6.61 -6.80
CA LEU A 62 -11.20 -7.08 -6.09
C LEU A 62 -11.29 -6.50 -4.68
N LEU A 63 -10.18 -6.48 -3.94
CA LEU A 63 -10.11 -5.80 -2.65
C LEU A 63 -10.40 -4.31 -2.79
N TYR A 64 -9.97 -3.68 -3.89
CA TYR A 64 -10.21 -2.26 -4.12
C TYR A 64 -11.70 -1.97 -4.29
N LEU A 65 -12.38 -2.80 -5.09
CA LEU A 65 -13.84 -2.73 -5.25
C LEU A 65 -14.57 -2.98 -3.95
N LEU A 66 -14.14 -3.96 -3.16
CA LEU A 66 -14.70 -4.22 -1.83
C LEU A 66 -14.52 -2.99 -0.92
N GLY A 67 -13.32 -2.41 -0.88
CA GLY A 67 -13.03 -1.22 -0.09
C GLY A 67 -13.94 -0.06 -0.46
N PHE A 68 -14.11 0.23 -1.75
CA PHE A 68 -15.02 1.27 -2.23
C PHE A 68 -16.50 0.95 -1.99
N ALA A 69 -16.91 -0.30 -2.14
CA ALA A 69 -18.29 -0.71 -1.85
C ALA A 69 -18.63 -0.51 -0.37
N LEU A 70 -17.72 -0.90 0.55
CA LEU A 70 -17.88 -0.67 1.99
C LEU A 70 -17.83 0.83 2.34
N LEU A 71 -17.00 1.60 1.64
CA LEU A 71 -16.91 3.05 1.80
C LEU A 71 -18.24 3.72 1.41
N THR A 72 -18.79 3.40 0.23
CA THR A 72 -20.11 3.87 -0.20
C THR A 72 -21.22 3.42 0.75
N LEU A 73 -21.17 2.17 1.23
CA LEU A 73 -22.12 1.65 2.21
C LEU A 73 -22.10 2.43 3.52
N SER A 74 -20.91 2.81 4.00
CA SER A 74 -20.75 3.59 5.25
C SER A 74 -21.38 4.98 5.18
N VAL A 75 -21.54 5.51 3.97
CA VAL A 75 -22.11 6.83 3.68
C VAL A 75 -23.59 6.75 3.30
N THR A 76 -24.07 5.59 2.87
CA THR A 76 -25.44 5.40 2.37
C THR A 76 -26.47 5.61 3.50
N PRO A 77 -27.56 6.37 3.23
CA PRO A 77 -28.57 6.69 4.24
C PRO A 77 -29.31 5.48 4.79
N THR A 78 -29.24 4.29 4.19
CA THR A 78 -29.82 3.04 4.71
C THR A 78 -29.21 2.59 6.05
N PHE A 79 -27.99 3.06 6.38
CA PHE A 79 -27.41 2.89 7.72
C PHE A 79 -27.73 4.04 8.68
N ARG A 80 -28.57 5.01 8.28
CA ARG A 80 -29.32 5.85 9.24
C ARG A 80 -30.20 4.94 10.06
N PRO A 81 -30.08 4.93 11.40
CA PRO A 81 -31.17 4.42 12.20
C PRO A 81 -32.42 5.14 11.70
N ASN A 82 -33.43 4.37 11.31
CA ASN A 82 -34.77 4.89 11.15
C ASN A 82 -35.12 5.60 12.47
N SER A 83 -35.08 6.93 12.49
CA SER A 83 -35.94 7.68 13.41
C SER A 83 -37.35 7.59 12.85
N GLY A 84 -37.93 6.39 12.93
CA GLY A 84 -39.35 6.19 12.89
C GLY A 84 -39.90 6.54 14.27
N SER A 85 -40.06 7.82 14.57
CA SER A 85 -41.07 8.34 15.50
C SER A 85 -40.92 9.86 15.63
N ASN A 86 -42.01 10.55 15.34
CA ASN A 86 -42.32 11.93 15.68
C ASN A 86 -41.65 12.40 16.99
N CYS A 87 -40.57 13.18 16.90
CA CYS A 87 -40.14 14.07 17.98
C CYS A 87 -39.69 15.39 17.37
N ARG A 88 -40.41 16.44 17.76
CA ARG A 88 -40.19 17.85 17.43
C ARG A 88 -38.82 18.32 17.91
N GLU A 89 -38.27 19.30 17.19
CA GLU A 89 -37.22 20.25 17.59
C GLU A 89 -36.63 20.08 18.99
N GLY A 90 -35.33 19.76 19.04
CA GLY A 90 -34.54 19.80 20.27
C GLY A 90 -33.17 19.13 20.17
N LEU A 91 -32.14 19.90 19.79
CA LEU A 91 -30.81 19.92 20.45
C LEU A 91 -29.99 18.62 20.63
N LEU A 92 -30.19 17.53 19.88
CA LEU A 92 -29.49 16.27 20.17
C LEU A 92 -28.65 15.75 19.01
N GLY A 93 -27.34 16.03 19.13
CA GLY A 93 -26.27 15.34 18.41
C GLY A 93 -26.43 13.84 18.54
N SER A 94 -26.95 13.22 17.49
CA SER A 94 -26.99 11.77 17.37
C SER A 94 -25.56 11.33 17.03
N SER A 95 -24.81 10.90 18.05
CA SER A 95 -23.45 10.40 17.88
C SER A 95 -23.40 9.42 16.70
N PRO A 96 -22.46 9.57 15.74
CA PRO A 96 -22.38 8.66 14.61
C PRO A 96 -22.30 7.23 15.13
N SER A 97 -23.23 6.37 14.69
CA SER A 97 -23.28 4.99 15.17
C SER A 97 -21.88 4.39 15.09
N LYS A 98 -21.34 3.86 16.20
CA LYS A 98 -19.97 3.32 16.26
C LYS A 98 -19.66 2.40 15.08
N LEU A 99 -20.67 1.63 14.65
CA LEU A 99 -20.64 0.77 13.46
C LEU A 99 -20.22 1.51 12.18
N ARG A 100 -20.79 2.69 11.88
CA ARG A 100 -20.44 3.46 10.67
C ARG A 100 -19.00 3.96 10.70
N VAL A 101 -18.54 4.44 11.86
CA VAL A 101 -17.15 4.92 12.02
C VAL A 101 -16.17 3.75 11.83
N THR A 102 -16.44 2.61 12.47
CA THR A 102 -15.62 1.40 12.31
C THR A 102 -15.65 0.89 10.87
N LEU A 103 -16.82 0.85 10.23
CA LEU A 103 -16.97 0.42 8.84
C LEU A 103 -16.18 1.33 7.89
N PHE A 104 -16.31 2.65 8.06
CA PHE A 104 -15.56 3.64 7.28
C PHE A 104 -14.04 3.46 7.48
N LEU A 105 -13.57 3.43 8.71
CA LEU A 105 -12.15 3.24 9.01
C LEU A 105 -11.63 1.91 8.46
N PHE A 106 -12.38 0.83 8.60
CA PHE A 106 -12.00 -0.46 8.03
C PHE A 106 -11.91 -0.39 6.50
N SER A 107 -12.89 0.25 5.84
CA SER A 107 -12.92 0.38 4.38
C SER A 107 -11.74 1.18 3.81
N ILE A 108 -11.33 2.29 4.45
CA ILE A 108 -10.17 3.07 3.98
C ILE A 108 -8.86 2.27 4.11
N HIS A 109 -8.73 1.39 5.11
CA HIS A 109 -7.54 0.54 5.26
C HIS A 109 -7.52 -0.59 4.21
N ILE A 110 -8.68 -1.14 3.83
CA ILE A 110 -8.78 -2.05 2.67
C ILE A 110 -8.37 -1.32 1.38
N VAL A 111 -8.81 -0.07 1.19
CA VAL A 111 -8.39 0.76 0.05
C VAL A 111 -6.87 0.96 0.03
N ALA A 112 -6.24 1.23 1.18
CA ALA A 112 -4.79 1.35 1.28
C ALA A 112 -4.07 0.03 0.92
N LEU A 113 -4.54 -1.10 1.44
CA LEU A 113 -4.03 -2.45 1.13
C LEU A 113 -4.10 -2.75 -0.37
N SER A 114 -5.24 -2.44 -0.98
CA SER A 114 -5.48 -2.65 -2.41
C SER A 114 -4.56 -1.79 -3.28
N HIS A 115 -4.43 -0.50 -2.93
CA HIS A 115 -3.53 0.43 -3.61
C HIS A 115 -2.06 -0.02 -3.50
N GLY A 116 -1.65 -0.52 -2.34
CA GLY A 116 -0.32 -1.07 -2.10
C GLY A 116 0.01 -2.24 -3.02
N GLY A 117 -0.90 -3.19 -3.22
CA GLY A 117 -0.67 -4.31 -4.12
C GLY A 117 -0.68 -3.93 -5.60
N GLN A 118 -1.54 -3.01 -6.02
CA GLN A 118 -1.63 -2.59 -7.42
C GLN A 118 -0.43 -1.77 -7.90
N LYS A 119 0.03 -0.80 -7.09
CA LYS A 119 1.02 0.21 -7.50
C LYS A 119 2.33 -0.38 -8.08
N PRO A 120 3.00 -1.36 -7.44
CA PRO A 120 4.22 -1.94 -7.99
C PRO A 120 3.93 -2.91 -9.14
N CYS A 121 2.78 -3.61 -9.10
CA CYS A 121 2.50 -4.69 -10.05
C CYS A 121 2.03 -4.19 -11.41
N ILE A 122 1.20 -3.14 -11.48
CA ILE A 122 0.60 -2.69 -12.75
C ILE A 122 1.66 -2.17 -13.73
N GLN A 123 2.59 -1.35 -13.25
CA GLN A 123 3.66 -0.80 -14.10
C GLN A 123 4.61 -1.89 -14.56
N ALA A 124 5.00 -2.78 -13.65
CA ALA A 124 5.87 -3.90 -13.98
C ALA A 124 5.20 -4.86 -14.96
N PHE A 125 3.92 -5.17 -14.76
CA PHE A 125 3.13 -6.00 -15.69
C PHE A 125 2.95 -5.35 -17.06
N GLY A 126 2.79 -4.02 -17.11
CA GLY A 126 2.75 -3.27 -18.37
C GLY A 126 4.09 -3.30 -19.11
N ALA A 127 5.20 -3.18 -18.39
CA ALA A 127 6.54 -3.34 -18.96
C ALA A 127 6.74 -4.75 -19.54
N ASP A 128 6.28 -5.79 -18.84
CA ASP A 128 6.39 -7.20 -19.24
C ASP A 128 5.68 -7.54 -20.57
N GLN A 129 4.83 -6.64 -21.08
CA GLN A 129 4.15 -6.86 -22.36
C GLN A 129 5.05 -6.60 -23.57
N PHE A 130 6.17 -5.91 -23.38
CA PHE A 130 7.10 -5.53 -24.45
C PHE A 130 8.42 -6.30 -24.30
N ASP A 131 8.97 -6.75 -25.42
CA ASP A 131 10.30 -7.36 -25.49
C ASP A 131 11.38 -6.27 -25.58
N GLU A 132 12.34 -6.31 -24.65
CA GLU A 132 13.44 -5.33 -24.58
C GLU A 132 14.51 -5.57 -25.65
N GLU A 133 14.62 -6.79 -26.19
CA GLU A 133 15.60 -7.13 -27.24
C GLU A 133 15.20 -6.53 -28.60
N ASN A 134 13.90 -6.32 -28.81
CA ASN A 134 13.38 -5.72 -30.03
C ASN A 134 13.38 -4.18 -29.95
N LYS A 135 14.15 -3.54 -30.83
CA LYS A 135 14.27 -2.07 -30.90
C LYS A 135 12.93 -1.36 -31.11
N GLU A 136 12.00 -1.95 -31.85
CA GLU A 136 10.69 -1.36 -32.11
C GLU A 136 9.77 -1.47 -30.88
N GLU A 137 9.66 -2.64 -30.27
CA GLU A 137 8.86 -2.85 -29.05
C GLU A 137 9.36 -1.97 -27.90
N ARG A 138 10.68 -1.78 -27.76
CA ARG A 138 11.26 -0.84 -26.77
C ARG A 138 10.83 0.62 -26.99
N ARG A 139 10.68 1.03 -28.25
CA ARG A 139 10.16 2.38 -28.57
C ARG A 139 8.68 2.50 -28.18
N TRP A 140 7.89 1.47 -28.42
CA TRP A 140 6.48 1.43 -28.00
C TRP A 140 6.32 1.40 -26.48
N GLN A 141 7.15 0.62 -25.77
CA GLN A 141 7.22 0.60 -24.31
C GLN A 141 7.50 2.01 -23.74
N SER A 142 8.48 2.71 -24.32
CA SER A 142 8.79 4.10 -23.93
C SER A 142 7.61 5.04 -24.16
N SER A 143 6.91 4.90 -25.30
CA SER A 143 5.71 5.69 -25.61
C SER A 143 4.55 5.38 -24.66
N PHE A 144 4.35 4.10 -24.32
CA PHE A 144 3.36 3.65 -23.35
C PHE A 144 3.58 4.31 -21.99
N PHE A 145 4.80 4.29 -21.47
CA PHE A 145 5.11 4.94 -20.19
C PHE A 145 5.01 6.46 -20.24
N ASN A 146 5.32 7.08 -21.38
CA ASN A 146 5.11 8.52 -21.55
C ASN A 146 3.62 8.88 -21.47
N TRP A 147 2.77 8.16 -22.21
CA TRP A 147 1.31 8.33 -22.14
C TRP A 147 0.75 8.01 -20.75
N TRP A 148 1.22 6.93 -20.13
CA TRP A 148 0.87 6.60 -18.75
C TRP A 148 1.14 7.76 -17.80
N ASN A 149 2.32 8.39 -17.90
CA ASN A 149 2.68 9.54 -17.07
C ASN A 149 1.76 10.74 -17.33
N VAL A 150 1.44 11.04 -18.59
CA VAL A 150 0.48 12.09 -18.95
C VAL A 150 -0.89 11.83 -18.30
N TRP A 151 -1.39 10.59 -18.37
CA TRP A 151 -2.67 10.22 -17.74
C TRP A 151 -2.63 10.26 -16.21
N VAL A 152 -1.51 9.88 -15.58
CA VAL A 152 -1.36 9.96 -14.13
C VAL A 152 -1.32 11.42 -13.65
N CYS A 153 -0.52 12.27 -14.29
CA CYS A 153 -0.43 13.69 -13.93
C CYS A 153 -1.75 14.42 -14.23
N GLY A 154 -2.29 14.26 -15.44
CA GLY A 154 -3.54 14.90 -15.86
C GLY A 154 -4.74 14.42 -15.06
N GLY A 155 -4.87 13.10 -14.87
CA GLY A 155 -5.95 12.52 -14.06
C GLY A 155 -5.87 12.94 -12.59
N GLY A 156 -4.67 13.12 -12.04
CA GLY A 156 -4.46 13.63 -10.68
C GLY A 156 -5.00 15.06 -10.53
N ALA A 157 -4.64 15.94 -11.46
CA ALA A 157 -5.14 17.32 -11.48
C ALA A 157 -6.68 17.37 -11.61
N ILE A 158 -7.25 16.59 -12.53
CA ILE A 158 -8.71 16.50 -12.72
C ILE A 158 -9.39 15.98 -11.45
N THR A 159 -8.79 14.99 -10.78
CA THR A 159 -9.36 14.41 -9.54
C THR A 159 -9.49 15.46 -8.45
N VAL A 160 -8.45 16.28 -8.25
CA VAL A 160 -8.48 17.35 -7.24
C VAL A 160 -9.60 18.36 -7.56
N LEU A 161 -9.73 18.79 -8.81
CA LEU A 161 -10.80 19.71 -9.24
C LEU A 161 -12.20 19.09 -9.08
N ALA A 162 -12.37 17.84 -9.51
CA ALA A 162 -13.63 17.12 -9.41
C ALA A 162 -14.06 16.93 -7.96
N VAL A 163 -13.13 16.62 -7.06
CA VAL A 163 -13.40 16.47 -5.63
C VAL A 163 -13.94 17.78 -5.03
N LEU A 164 -13.29 18.92 -5.31
CA LEU A 164 -13.77 20.22 -4.82
C LEU A 164 -15.18 20.54 -5.33
N PHE A 165 -15.46 20.24 -6.60
CA PHE A 165 -16.79 20.43 -7.18
C PHE A 165 -17.85 19.48 -6.57
N MET A 166 -17.49 18.22 -6.32
CA MET A 166 -18.42 17.24 -5.75
C MET A 166 -18.79 17.53 -4.30
N GLN A 167 -17.87 18.06 -3.50
CA GLN A 167 -18.12 18.45 -2.10
C GLN A 167 -19.24 19.49 -1.98
N GLU A 168 -19.27 20.46 -2.90
CA GLU A 168 -20.23 21.57 -2.89
C GLU A 168 -21.63 21.17 -3.42
N SER A 169 -21.73 20.17 -4.31
CA SER A 169 -22.94 19.98 -5.13
C SER A 169 -23.67 18.63 -5.03
N PHE A 170 -22.99 17.51 -4.70
CA PHE A 170 -23.58 16.16 -4.94
C PHE A 170 -23.52 15.17 -3.77
N GLY A 171 -22.94 15.57 -2.63
CA GLY A 171 -22.90 14.74 -1.42
C GLY A 171 -21.96 13.53 -1.48
N TRP A 172 -21.65 12.99 -0.30
CA TRP A 172 -20.57 12.01 -0.11
C TRP A 172 -20.80 10.64 -0.79
N GLY A 173 -22.07 10.23 -0.96
CA GLY A 173 -22.41 8.90 -1.52
C GLY A 173 -22.02 8.76 -2.99
N LEU A 174 -22.31 9.79 -3.81
CA LEU A 174 -21.88 9.84 -5.21
C LEU A 174 -20.36 10.00 -5.34
N GLY A 175 -19.74 10.73 -4.41
CA GLY A 175 -18.29 10.94 -4.35
C GLY A 175 -17.48 9.64 -4.31
N PHE A 176 -17.95 8.62 -3.60
CA PHE A 176 -17.30 7.31 -3.53
C PHE A 176 -17.84 6.30 -4.56
N GLY A 177 -19.08 6.46 -5.02
CA GLY A 177 -19.70 5.60 -6.03
C GLY A 177 -19.05 5.70 -7.41
N ILE A 178 -18.75 6.93 -7.88
CA ILE A 178 -18.16 7.14 -9.22
C ILE A 178 -16.80 6.43 -9.36
N PRO A 179 -15.84 6.59 -8.41
CA PRO A 179 -14.60 5.82 -8.45
C PRO A 179 -14.80 4.30 -8.41
N ALA A 180 -15.81 3.81 -7.69
CA ALA A 180 -16.11 2.38 -7.62
C ALA A 180 -16.52 1.81 -9.00
N VAL A 181 -17.39 2.52 -9.72
CA VAL A 181 -17.81 2.13 -11.08
C VAL A 181 -16.63 2.18 -12.05
N ALA A 182 -15.80 3.22 -11.98
CA ALA A 182 -14.60 3.33 -12.82
C ALA A 182 -13.60 2.19 -12.57
N LEU A 183 -13.37 1.81 -11.31
CA LEU A 183 -12.55 0.66 -10.95
C LEU A 183 -13.14 -0.65 -11.47
N ALA A 184 -14.47 -0.81 -11.43
CA ALA A 184 -15.15 -2.01 -11.92
C ALA A 184 -15.02 -2.14 -13.43
N ALA A 185 -15.21 -1.04 -14.17
CA ALA A 185 -14.99 -1.00 -15.61
C ALA A 185 -13.53 -1.34 -15.96
N GLY A 186 -12.56 -0.77 -15.25
CA GLY A 186 -11.15 -1.08 -15.44
C GLY A 186 -10.82 -2.56 -15.17
N LEU A 187 -11.41 -3.15 -14.12
CA LEU A 187 -11.26 -4.56 -13.83
C LEU A 187 -11.85 -5.46 -14.92
N ILE A 188 -13.03 -5.11 -15.46
CA ILE A 188 -13.65 -5.85 -16.56
C ILE A 188 -12.72 -5.83 -17.79
N VAL A 189 -12.20 -4.66 -18.17
CA VAL A 189 -11.25 -4.54 -19.29
C VAL A 189 -9.99 -5.39 -19.04
N PHE A 190 -9.46 -5.37 -17.82
CA PHE A 190 -8.29 -6.18 -17.45
C PHE A 190 -8.58 -7.69 -17.54
N VAL A 191 -9.75 -8.13 -17.11
CA VAL A 191 -10.14 -9.55 -17.19
C VAL A 191 -10.39 -9.99 -18.64
N LEU A 192 -11.00 -9.14 -19.47
CA LEU A 192 -11.23 -9.42 -20.89
C LEU A 192 -9.92 -9.55 -21.67
N GLY A 193 -8.90 -8.76 -21.34
CA GLY A 193 -7.59 -8.82 -21.98
C GLY A 193 -6.74 -10.04 -21.60
N ARG A 194 -7.19 -10.87 -20.65
CA ARG A 194 -6.39 -11.95 -20.05
C ARG A 194 -5.83 -12.97 -21.04
N GLY A 195 -6.52 -13.20 -22.15
CA GLY A 195 -6.09 -14.13 -23.20
C GLY A 195 -4.91 -13.62 -24.05
N ASN A 196 -4.65 -12.31 -24.04
CA ASN A 196 -3.65 -11.66 -24.90
C ASN A 196 -2.39 -11.24 -24.14
N TYR A 197 -2.35 -11.42 -22.81
CA TYR A 197 -1.23 -10.97 -22.01
C TYR A 197 -0.02 -11.92 -22.09
N ARG A 198 1.17 -11.35 -22.27
CA ARG A 198 2.43 -12.06 -22.07
C ARG A 198 2.64 -12.20 -20.56
N LEU A 199 2.49 -13.42 -20.05
CA LEU A 199 2.70 -13.73 -18.65
C LEU A 199 4.16 -14.13 -18.44
N VAL A 200 4.98 -13.17 -18.00
CA VAL A 200 6.34 -13.46 -17.56
C VAL A 200 6.26 -14.20 -16.22
N MET A 201 6.56 -15.50 -16.23
CA MET A 201 6.82 -16.23 -15.00
C MET A 201 8.21 -15.85 -14.51
N MET A 202 8.29 -15.15 -13.37
CA MET A 202 9.58 -14.99 -12.69
C MET A 202 10.07 -16.36 -12.25
N ARG A 203 11.00 -16.92 -13.02
CA ARG A 203 11.65 -18.20 -12.73
C ARG A 203 13.01 -18.03 -12.06
N ASP A 204 13.50 -16.81 -11.96
CA ASP A 204 14.75 -16.48 -11.29
C ASP A 204 14.49 -15.99 -9.87
N GLY A 205 15.18 -16.61 -8.90
CA GLY A 205 14.89 -16.52 -7.47
C GLY A 205 14.59 -15.13 -6.92
N ILE A 206 13.75 -15.11 -5.88
CA ILE A 206 13.18 -13.92 -5.23
C ILE A 206 14.27 -12.85 -5.00
N PRO A 207 14.26 -11.68 -5.68
CA PRO A 207 15.31 -10.67 -5.52
C PRO A 207 15.47 -10.17 -4.06
N PHE A 208 14.38 -10.20 -3.28
CA PHE A 208 14.43 -9.93 -1.84
C PHE A 208 15.25 -10.94 -1.04
N THR A 209 15.31 -12.21 -1.44
CA THR A 209 16.18 -13.19 -0.77
C THR A 209 17.66 -12.87 -0.97
N ARG A 210 18.03 -12.30 -2.12
CA ARG A 210 19.40 -11.83 -2.37
C ARG A 210 19.78 -10.69 -1.43
N ILE A 211 18.86 -9.74 -1.22
CA ILE A 211 19.04 -8.63 -0.27
C ILE A 211 19.11 -9.16 1.16
N ALA A 212 18.21 -10.06 1.56
CA ALA A 212 18.21 -10.67 2.89
C ALA A 212 19.48 -11.48 3.15
N GLN A 213 19.99 -12.22 2.16
CA GLN A 213 21.26 -12.93 2.24
C GLN A 213 22.43 -11.98 2.47
N VAL A 214 22.44 -10.80 1.85
CA VAL A 214 23.48 -9.78 2.10
C VAL A 214 23.42 -9.29 3.55
N PHE A 215 22.23 -8.98 4.09
CA PHE A 215 22.10 -8.59 5.49
C PHE A 215 22.52 -9.69 6.45
N VAL A 216 22.09 -10.94 6.21
CA VAL A 216 22.49 -12.11 7.01
C VAL A 216 24.00 -12.34 6.93
N ALA A 217 24.60 -12.19 5.75
CA ALA A 217 26.05 -12.32 5.56
C ALA A 217 26.83 -11.22 6.30
N VAL A 218 26.33 -9.97 6.29
CA VAL A 218 26.93 -8.85 7.05
C VAL A 218 26.84 -9.10 8.55
N ILE A 219 25.69 -9.54 9.05
CA ILE A 219 25.50 -9.87 10.48
C ILE A 219 26.42 -11.02 10.89
N ARG A 220 26.46 -12.11 10.10
CA ARG A 220 27.36 -13.24 10.35
C ARG A 220 28.84 -12.82 10.35
N LYS A 221 29.26 -12.00 9.38
CA LYS A 221 30.63 -11.48 9.31
C LYS A 221 30.97 -10.58 10.49
N ARG A 222 30.02 -9.78 10.97
CA ARG A 222 30.20 -8.93 12.16
C ARG A 222 30.33 -9.76 13.44
N ASN A 223 29.49 -10.80 13.60
CA ASN A 223 29.56 -11.70 14.75
C ASN A 223 30.87 -12.51 14.75
N ALA A 224 31.28 -13.07 13.62
CA ALA A 224 32.55 -13.79 13.50
C ALA A 224 33.77 -12.88 13.76
N ARG A 225 33.72 -11.60 13.34
CA ARG A 225 34.79 -10.63 13.63
C ARG A 225 34.85 -10.26 15.11
N TRP A 226 33.71 -10.23 15.81
CA TRP A 226 33.65 -10.02 17.25
C TRP A 226 34.24 -11.19 18.02
N GLU A 227 33.86 -12.43 17.65
CA GLU A 227 34.42 -13.66 18.24
C GLU A 227 35.93 -13.76 18.03
N ALA A 228 36.43 -13.50 16.82
CA ALA A 228 37.87 -13.48 16.53
C ALA A 228 38.63 -12.30 17.16
N GLY A 229 37.94 -11.23 17.58
CA GLY A 229 38.51 -10.16 18.38
C GLY A 229 38.67 -10.60 19.83
N SER A 230 37.59 -11.15 20.40
CA SER A 230 37.56 -11.67 21.77
C SER A 230 38.60 -12.77 21.99
N GLU A 231 38.76 -13.71 21.04
CA GLU A 231 39.69 -14.83 21.17
C GLU A 231 41.15 -14.36 21.17
N ARG A 232 41.49 -13.37 20.35
CA ARG A 232 42.82 -12.73 20.33
C ARG A 232 43.12 -12.00 21.64
N ASP A 233 42.15 -11.26 22.17
CA ASP A 233 42.35 -10.54 23.44
C ASP A 233 42.57 -11.51 24.60
N THR A 234 41.87 -12.66 24.64
CA THR A 234 42.18 -13.73 25.60
C THR A 234 43.56 -14.34 25.39
N LEU A 235 44.01 -14.53 24.14
CA LEU A 235 45.34 -15.07 23.87
C LEU A 235 46.44 -14.13 24.36
N PHE A 236 46.29 -12.81 24.12
CA PHE A 236 47.22 -11.80 24.63
C PHE A 236 47.25 -11.74 26.16
N VAL A 237 46.10 -11.90 26.83
CA VAL A 237 46.06 -11.96 28.30
C VAL A 237 46.74 -13.22 28.83
N VAL A 238 46.55 -14.38 28.19
CA VAL A 238 47.19 -15.63 28.58
C VAL A 238 48.71 -15.55 28.36
N ASP A 239 49.17 -15.06 27.21
CA ASP A 239 50.60 -14.89 26.93
C ASP A 239 51.26 -13.89 27.90
N ALA A 240 50.58 -12.79 28.23
CA ALA A 240 51.07 -11.82 29.22
C ALA A 240 51.15 -12.41 30.65
N ILE A 241 50.23 -13.32 31.02
CA ILE A 241 50.26 -14.03 32.31
C ILE A 241 51.38 -15.08 32.34
N ILE A 242 51.60 -15.80 31.23
CA ILE A 242 52.69 -16.78 31.11
C ILE A 242 54.05 -16.08 31.22
N ASP A 243 54.21 -14.89 30.64
CA ASP A 243 55.46 -14.12 30.69
C ASP A 243 55.75 -13.54 32.09
N GLN A 244 54.71 -13.26 32.90
CA GLN A 244 54.87 -12.80 34.30
C GLN A 244 55.21 -13.91 35.30
N HIS A 245 54.92 -15.18 34.96
CA HIS A 245 55.28 -16.32 35.80
C HIS A 245 55.97 -17.42 34.97
N PRO A 246 57.27 -17.27 34.66
CA PRO A 246 58.06 -18.34 34.04
C PRO A 246 58.25 -19.47 35.06
N THR A 247 57.29 -20.37 35.15
CA THR A 247 57.38 -21.53 36.04
C THR A 247 58.49 -22.45 35.56
N LYS A 248 59.55 -22.51 36.36
CA LYS A 248 60.56 -23.56 36.40
C LYS A 248 59.86 -24.93 36.55
N LEU A 249 59.57 -25.60 35.44
CA LEU A 249 59.13 -26.99 35.45
C LEU A 249 59.72 -27.70 34.24
N PHE A 250 60.98 -28.12 34.39
CA PHE A 250 61.55 -29.39 33.91
C PHE A 250 63.00 -29.48 34.42
N ARG A 251 63.16 -29.81 35.71
CA ARG A 251 64.24 -30.67 36.20
C ARG A 251 63.88 -31.20 37.58
#